data_AF-A0A820K0L8-F1
#
_entry.id   AF-A0A820K0L8-F1
#
_cell.length_a   1.000
_cell.length_b   1.000
_cell.length_c   1.000
_cell.angle_alpha   90.00
_cell.angle_beta   90.00
_cell.angle_gamma   90.00
#
_symmetry.space_group_name_H-M   'P 1'
#
loop_
_entity.id
_entity.type
_entity.pdbx_description
1 polymer ?
#
loop_
_entity_poly.entity_id
_entity_poly.type
_entity_poly.pdbx_seq_one_letter_code
_entity_poly.pdbx_strand_id
1 'polypeptide(L)'
;FPLTSDQQNTINRLIHLQEKQVQFYESLLKLEVRVSIDFLPRSFDELEGFITFGDYFPVVKHTQAIEFKQNYYKIIQKAKRTWLMTYIDAYESEIKIFKHQYENELHQFQLTNSNHG
;
A
#
# COMPACT_ATOMS: atom_id res chain seq x y z
N PHE A 1 -8.34 -9.91 40.33
CA PHE A 1 -6.97 -9.42 40.55
C PHE A 1 -6.67 -8.35 39.52
N PRO A 2 -6.10 -7.19 39.89
CA PRO A 2 -5.68 -6.18 38.93
C PRO A 2 -4.53 -6.74 38.06
N LEU A 3 -4.49 -6.32 36.79
CA LEU A 3 -3.40 -6.67 35.87
C LEU A 3 -2.07 -6.10 36.41
N THR A 4 -0.98 -6.86 36.26
CA THR A 4 0.36 -6.34 36.56
C THR A 4 0.76 -5.29 35.53
N SER A 5 1.70 -4.41 35.88
CA SER A 5 2.21 -3.38 34.95
C SER A 5 2.73 -3.99 33.63
N ASP A 6 3.32 -5.18 33.69
CA ASP A 6 3.85 -5.88 32.51
C ASP A 6 2.73 -6.47 31.63
N GLN A 7 1.67 -6.99 32.26
CA GLN A 7 0.48 -7.42 31.54
C GLN A 7 -0.21 -6.24 30.84
N GLN A 8 -0.33 -5.10 31.53
CA GLN A 8 -0.91 -3.89 30.96
C GLN A 8 -0.08 -3.37 29.77
N ASN A 9 1.24 -3.37 29.89
CA ASN A 9 2.15 -2.98 28.80
C ASN A 9 2.03 -3.91 27.58
N THR A 10 1.92 -5.21 27.80
CA THR A 10 1.77 -6.19 26.70
C THR A 10 0.43 -6.03 25.99
N ILE A 11 -0.66 -5.83 26.75
CA ILE A 11 -1.99 -5.54 26.17
C ILE A 11 -1.95 -4.27 25.31
N ASN A 12 -1.31 -3.20 25.78
CA ASN A 12 -1.19 -1.97 25.02
C ASN A 12 -0.39 -2.16 23.71
N ARG A 13 0.65 -3.01 23.72
CA ARG A 13 1.40 -3.34 22.50
C ARG A 13 0.57 -4.15 21.51
N LEU A 14 -0.18 -5.14 21.98
CA LEU A 14 -1.11 -5.91 21.13
C LEU A 14 -2.16 -5.01 20.48
N ILE A 15 -2.76 -4.10 21.25
CA ILE A 15 -3.71 -3.10 20.73
C ILE A 15 -3.03 -2.23 19.66
N HIS A 16 -1.83 -1.73 19.94
CA HIS A 16 -1.09 -0.89 18.99
C HIS A 16 -0.79 -1.62 17.66
N LEU A 17 -0.35 -2.87 17.72
CA LEU A 17 -0.11 -3.69 16.53
C LEU A 17 -1.39 -3.88 15.71
N GLN A 18 -2.52 -4.07 16.38
CA GLN A 18 -3.82 -4.23 15.72
C GLN A 18 -4.32 -2.92 15.10
N GLU A 19 -4.15 -1.79 15.78
CA GLU A 19 -4.41 -0.46 15.20
C GLU A 19 -3.59 -0.23 13.93
N LYS A 20 -2.30 -0.63 13.94
CA LYS A 20 -1.44 -0.53 12.75
C LYS A 20 -1.96 -1.39 11.60
N GLN A 21 -2.34 -2.64 11.85
CA GLN A 21 -2.94 -3.50 10.82
C GLN A 21 -4.19 -2.86 10.21
N VAL A 22 -5.09 -2.33 11.04
CA VAL A 22 -6.31 -1.65 10.57
C VAL A 22 -5.98 -0.45 9.69
N GLN A 23 -5.01 0.38 10.07
CA GLN A 23 -4.56 1.52 9.25
C GLN A 23 -4.06 1.09 7.86
N PHE A 24 -3.34 -0.03 7.80
CA PHE A 24 -2.85 -0.57 6.53
C PHE A 24 -3.97 -1.18 5.69
N TYR A 25 -4.91 -1.91 6.29
CA TYR A 25 -6.10 -2.40 5.60
C TYR A 25 -6.95 -1.27 5.03
N GLU A 26 -7.16 -0.20 5.80
CA GLU A 26 -7.88 0.98 5.30
C GLU A 26 -7.15 1.65 4.13
N SER A 27 -5.82 1.72 4.18
CA SER A 27 -5.01 2.30 3.12
C SER A 27 -5.06 1.44 1.84
N LEU A 28 -5.01 0.12 1.99
CA LEU A 28 -5.17 -0.83 0.90
C LEU A 28 -6.57 -0.74 0.28
N LEU A 29 -7.63 -0.71 1.08
CA LEU A 29 -9.01 -0.60 0.59
C LEU A 29 -9.23 0.73 -0.17
N LYS A 30 -8.68 1.85 0.34
CA LYS A 30 -8.73 3.14 -0.35
C LYS A 30 -8.01 3.09 -1.70
N LEU A 31 -6.92 2.34 -1.78
CA LEU A 31 -6.17 2.14 -3.02
C LEU A 31 -6.95 1.27 -4.01
N GLU A 32 -7.50 0.13 -3.57
CA GLU A 32 -8.32 -0.75 -4.41
C GLU A 32 -9.57 -0.04 -4.96
N VAL A 33 -10.27 0.74 -4.12
CA VAL A 33 -11.42 1.55 -4.55
C VAL A 33 -10.99 2.54 -5.62
N ARG A 34 -9.91 3.28 -5.41
CA ARG A 34 -9.35 4.25 -6.38
C ARG A 34 -9.02 3.61 -7.73
N VAL A 35 -8.51 2.39 -7.71
CA VAL A 35 -8.23 1.61 -8.92
C VAL A 35 -9.49 1.19 -9.63
N SER A 36 -10.49 0.71 -8.88
CA SER A 36 -11.76 0.26 -9.45
C SER A 36 -12.58 1.37 -10.12
N ILE A 37 -12.35 2.63 -9.72
CA ILE A 37 -13.03 3.81 -10.26
C ILE A 37 -12.16 4.60 -11.25
N ASP A 38 -11.05 4.04 -11.75
CA ASP A 38 -10.08 4.70 -12.65
C ASP A 38 -9.51 6.04 -12.11
N PHE A 39 -9.60 6.28 -10.80
CA PHE A 39 -9.13 7.51 -10.16
C PHE A 39 -7.78 7.26 -9.49
N LEU A 40 -6.71 7.39 -10.26
CA LEU A 40 -5.36 7.20 -9.73
C LEU A 40 -4.97 8.33 -8.76
N PRO A 41 -4.15 8.06 -7.74
CA PRO A 41 -3.68 9.08 -6.79
C PRO A 41 -3.00 10.27 -7.51
N ARG A 42 -3.10 11.50 -6.99
CA ARG A 42 -2.51 12.71 -7.62
C ARG A 42 -1.02 12.60 -7.97
N SER A 43 -0.23 11.82 -7.22
CA SER A 43 1.17 11.54 -7.55
C SER A 43 1.35 10.79 -8.89
N PHE A 44 0.28 10.23 -9.46
CA PHE A 44 0.25 9.59 -10.77
C PHE A 44 0.03 10.61 -11.90
N ASP A 45 -0.51 11.79 -11.60
CA ASP A 45 -0.58 12.91 -12.56
C ASP A 45 0.82 13.52 -12.77
N GLU A 46 1.68 13.49 -11.75
CA GLU A 46 3.08 13.91 -11.86
C GLU A 46 3.91 12.99 -12.77
N LEU A 47 3.58 11.69 -12.82
CA LEU A 47 4.16 10.72 -13.76
C LEU A 47 3.79 11.07 -15.21
N GLU A 48 2.57 11.54 -15.43
CA GLU A 48 2.13 12.06 -16.73
C GLU A 48 2.89 13.34 -17.09
N GLY A 49 3.17 14.19 -16.10
CA GLY A 49 4.01 15.39 -16.18
C GLY A 49 5.50 15.13 -16.47
N PHE A 50 6.09 14.10 -15.87
CA PHE A 50 7.49 13.69 -16.09
C PHE A 50 7.69 13.07 -17.47
N ILE A 51 6.68 12.34 -17.96
CA ILE A 51 6.74 11.68 -19.25
C ILE A 51 6.22 12.60 -20.37
N THR A 52 5.56 13.73 -20.06
CA THR A 52 5.15 14.71 -21.09
C THR A 52 6.37 15.18 -21.87
N PHE A 53 6.53 14.60 -23.05
CA PHE A 53 7.42 15.06 -24.10
C PHE A 53 6.97 16.47 -24.47
N GLY A 54 7.62 17.48 -23.88
CA GLY A 54 7.38 18.88 -24.21
C GLY A 54 7.60 19.10 -25.70
N ASP A 55 6.65 19.80 -26.35
CA ASP A 55 6.67 20.67 -27.55
C ASP A 55 7.66 20.44 -28.72
N TYR A 56 8.45 19.37 -28.72
CA TYR A 56 9.64 19.19 -29.55
C TYR A 56 9.60 17.90 -30.38
N PHE A 57 8.41 17.38 -30.70
CA PHE A 57 8.29 16.36 -31.74
C PHE A 57 7.84 17.02 -33.05
N PRO A 58 8.74 17.22 -34.03
CA PRO A 58 8.35 17.70 -35.35
C PRO A 58 7.68 16.52 -36.06
N VAL A 59 6.38 16.34 -35.86
CA VAL A 59 5.67 15.22 -36.47
C VAL A 59 5.42 15.56 -37.94
N VAL A 60 6.24 14.98 -38.82
CA VAL A 60 6.21 15.19 -40.27
C VAL A 60 4.93 14.60 -40.92
N LYS A 61 4.17 13.73 -40.22
CA LYS A 61 2.89 13.17 -40.71
C LYS A 61 1.88 12.90 -39.59
N HIS A 62 0.65 13.36 -39.77
CA HIS A 62 -0.44 13.32 -38.79
C HIS A 62 -0.77 11.92 -38.23
N THR A 63 -0.59 10.86 -39.02
CA THR A 63 -0.84 9.46 -38.62
C THR A 63 0.22 8.94 -37.63
N GLN A 64 1.49 9.31 -37.81
CA GLN A 64 2.56 8.92 -36.89
C GLN A 64 2.42 9.60 -35.51
N ALA A 65 1.87 10.82 -35.47
CA ALA A 65 1.54 11.49 -34.21
C ALA A 65 0.47 10.73 -33.42
N ILE A 66 -0.54 10.21 -34.11
CA ILE A 66 -1.66 9.49 -33.49
C ILE A 66 -1.18 8.16 -32.92
N GLU A 67 -0.45 7.37 -33.71
CA GLU A 67 0.12 6.09 -33.25
C GLU A 67 1.07 6.27 -32.07
N PHE A 68 1.91 7.31 -32.12
CA PHE A 68 2.80 7.66 -31.02
C PHE A 68 2.00 8.00 -29.75
N LYS A 69 1.00 8.89 -29.84
CA LYS A 69 0.15 9.25 -28.68
C LYS A 69 -0.55 8.03 -28.08
N GLN A 70 -1.04 7.12 -28.92
CA GLN A 70 -1.68 5.88 -28.45
C GLN A 70 -0.69 4.96 -27.73
N ASN A 71 0.51 4.77 -28.27
CA ASN A 71 1.54 3.95 -27.65
C ASN A 71 2.04 4.56 -26.34
N TYR A 72 2.23 5.88 -26.32
CA TYR A 72 2.55 6.65 -25.13
C TYR A 72 1.53 6.44 -24.01
N TYR A 73 0.24 6.60 -24.31
CA TYR A 73 -0.83 6.38 -23.34
C TYR A 73 -0.83 4.93 -22.79
N LYS A 74 -0.60 3.94 -23.66
CA LYS A 74 -0.48 2.53 -23.24
C LYS A 74 0.69 2.30 -22.27
N ILE A 75 1.85 2.92 -22.53
CA ILE A 75 3.03 2.81 -21.66
C ILE A 75 2.74 3.44 -20.29
N ILE A 76 2.15 4.64 -20.28
CA ILE A 76 1.76 5.31 -19.04
C ILE A 76 0.78 4.45 -18.25
N GLN A 77 -0.28 3.95 -18.88
CA GLN A 77 -1.25 3.09 -18.20
C GLN A 77 -0.62 1.81 -17.64
N LYS A 78 0.32 1.21 -18.38
CA LYS A 78 1.07 0.04 -17.89
C LYS A 78 1.94 0.39 -16.69
N ALA A 79 2.68 1.50 -16.74
CA ALA A 79 3.52 1.96 -15.63
C ALA A 79 2.67 2.25 -14.39
N LYS A 80 1.55 2.97 -14.56
CA LYS A 80 0.57 3.27 -13.50
C LYS A 80 0.06 1.96 -12.85
N ARG A 81 -0.30 0.94 -13.64
CA ARG A 81 -0.69 -0.39 -13.13
C ARG A 81 0.43 -1.12 -12.39
N THR A 82 1.63 -1.15 -12.93
CA THR A 82 2.76 -1.83 -12.28
C THR A 82 3.08 -1.20 -10.93
N TRP A 83 3.12 0.13 -10.88
CA TRP A 83 3.42 0.86 -9.66
C TRP A 83 2.36 0.65 -8.58
N LEU A 84 1.08 0.64 -8.99
CA LEU A 84 -0.03 0.29 -8.13
C LEU A 84 0.13 -1.12 -7.51
N MET A 85 0.44 -2.12 -8.33
CA MET A 85 0.65 -3.49 -7.82
C MET A 85 1.77 -3.53 -6.80
N THR A 86 2.87 -2.80 -7.04
CA THR A 86 3.96 -2.69 -6.06
C THR A 86 3.50 -2.08 -4.73
N TYR A 87 2.60 -1.10 -4.75
CA TYR A 87 2.02 -0.54 -3.52
C TYR A 87 1.11 -1.53 -2.79
N ILE A 88 0.30 -2.29 -3.51
CA ILE A 88 -0.54 -3.35 -2.94
C ILE A 88 0.35 -4.40 -2.27
N ASP A 89 1.35 -4.91 -2.99
CA ASP A 89 2.30 -5.91 -2.48
C ASP A 89 3.01 -5.43 -1.21
N ALA A 90 3.42 -4.16 -1.19
CA ALA A 90 4.05 -3.55 -0.01
C ALA A 90 3.10 -3.53 1.20
N TYR A 91 1.84 -3.10 1.00
CA TYR A 91 0.85 -3.07 2.08
C TYR A 91 0.49 -4.46 2.59
N GLU A 92 0.32 -5.45 1.71
CA GLU A 92 0.10 -6.84 2.12
C GLU A 92 1.27 -7.40 2.93
N SER A 93 2.50 -7.05 2.54
CA SER A 93 3.72 -7.44 3.27
C SER A 93 3.72 -6.87 4.69
N GLU A 94 3.44 -5.57 4.84
CA GLU A 94 3.36 -4.91 6.16
C GLU A 94 2.29 -5.56 7.04
N ILE A 95 1.10 -5.82 6.48
CA ILE A 95 0.02 -6.53 7.20
C ILE A 95 0.50 -7.89 7.71
N LYS A 96 1.20 -8.67 6.89
CA LYS A 96 1.78 -9.98 7.29
C LYS A 96 2.80 -9.83 8.42
N ILE A 97 3.66 -8.80 8.36
CA ILE A 97 4.65 -8.51 9.41
C ILE A 97 3.94 -8.22 10.73
N PHE A 98 2.98 -7.31 10.74
CA PHE A 98 2.25 -6.98 11.98
C PHE A 98 1.43 -8.15 12.50
N LYS A 99 0.88 -9.00 11.62
CA LYS A 99 0.19 -10.22 12.03
C LYS A 99 1.13 -11.17 12.75
N HIS A 100 2.31 -11.40 12.20
CA HIS A 100 3.32 -12.24 12.82
C HIS A 100 3.79 -11.67 14.17
N GLN A 101 4.02 -10.36 14.27
CA GLN A 101 4.38 -9.70 15.53
C GLN A 101 3.29 -9.85 16.59
N TYR A 102 2.02 -9.69 16.20
CA TYR A 102 0.88 -9.87 17.10
C TYR A 102 0.79 -11.31 17.62
N GLU A 103 0.90 -12.31 16.73
CA GLU A 103 0.87 -13.73 17.10
C GLU A 103 2.01 -14.08 18.09
N ASN A 104 3.21 -13.54 17.86
CA ASN A 104 4.35 -13.74 18.75
C ASN A 104 4.13 -13.10 20.14
N GLU A 105 3.68 -11.83 20.20
CA GLU A 105 3.40 -11.17 21.48
C GLU A 105 2.26 -11.85 22.24
N LEU A 106 1.21 -12.31 21.54
CA LEU A 106 0.10 -13.04 22.13
C LEU A 106 0.57 -14.37 22.74
N HIS A 107 1.43 -15.10 22.01
CA HIS A 107 1.98 -16.36 22.49
C HIS A 107 2.86 -16.16 23.74
N GLN A 108 3.71 -15.13 23.76
CA GLN A 108 4.52 -14.81 24.95
C GLN A 108 3.64 -14.43 26.15
N PHE A 109 2.58 -13.66 25.91
CA PHE A 109 1.61 -13.31 26.95
C PHE A 109 0.91 -14.55 27.52
N GLN A 110 0.51 -15.49 26.67
CA GLN A 110 -0.11 -16.76 27.08
C GLN A 110 0.86 -17.60 27.93
N LEU A 111 2.09 -17.81 27.47
CA LEU A 111 3.11 -18.57 28.21
C LEU A 111 3.40 -17.98 29.59
N THR A 112 3.51 -16.65 29.68
CA THR A 112 3.79 -15.95 30.94
C THR A 112 2.64 -16.13 31.94
N ASN A 113 1.39 -16.11 31.45
CA ASN A 113 0.22 -16.30 32.30
C ASN A 113 -0.06 -17.78 32.63
N SER A 114 0.34 -18.73 31.76
CA SER A 114 0.24 -20.16 32.05
C SER A 114 1.26 -20.66 33.08
N ASN A 115 2.42 -19.98 33.21
CA ASN A 115 3.43 -20.29 34.21
C ASN A 115 3.15 -19.65 35.59
N HIS A 116 2.07 -18.89 35.74
CA HIS A 116 1.68 -18.20 36.98
C HIS A 116 0.30 -18.63 37.51
N GLY A 117 -0.32 -19.65 36.89
CA GLY A 117 -1.51 -20.35 37.39
C GLY A 117 -1.15 -21.69 38.01
#